data_AF-A0A925YTD4-F1
#
_entry.id   AF-A0A925YTD4-F1
#
_cell.length_a   1.000
_cell.length_b   1.000
_cell.length_c   1.000
_cell.angle_alpha   90.00
_cell.angle_beta   90.00
_cell.angle_gamma   90.00
#
_symmetry.space_group_name_H-M   'P 1'
#
loop_
_entity.id
_entity.type
_entity.pdbx_description
1 polymer ?
#
loop_
_entity_poly.entity_id
_entity_poly.type
_entity_poly.pdbx_seq_one_letter_code
_entity_poly.pdbx_strand_id
1 'polypeptide(L)' 'MSSAPEKLTPMMQQYFEVKRGLPKDTILLFRLGDFYEMFHDDAATASKL' A
#
# COMPACT_ATOMS: atom_id res chain seq x y z
N MET A 1 17.12 -16.72 16.20
CA MET A 1 16.36 -16.23 15.03
C MET A 1 15.70 -14.92 15.43
N SER A 2 16.41 -13.80 15.29
CA SER A 2 15.92 -12.49 15.77
C SER A 2 15.22 -11.77 14.61
N SER A 3 13.89 -11.89 14.53
CA SER A 3 13.08 -11.12 13.59
C SER A 3 12.79 -9.75 14.20
N ALA A 4 13.66 -8.77 13.93
CA ALA A 4 13.35 -7.38 14.21
C ALA A 4 12.05 -7.00 13.47
N PRO A 5 11.14 -6.20 14.07
CA PRO A 5 9.99 -5.70 13.34
C PRO A 5 10.53 -4.88 12.17
N GLU A 6 10.23 -5.30 10.93
CA GLU A 6 10.60 -4.54 9.75
C GLU A 6 10.03 -3.13 9.92
N LYS A 7 10.91 -2.16 10.20
CA LYS A 7 10.52 -0.76 10.25
C LYS A 7 10.04 -0.42 8.85
N LEU A 8 8.73 -0.34 8.69
CA LEU A 8 8.09 0.11 7.47
C LEU A 8 8.81 1.38 7.01
N THR A 9 9.12 1.45 5.71
CA THR A 9 9.71 2.66 5.14
C THR A 9 8.75 3.83 5.40
N PRO A 10 9.26 5.06 5.54
CA PRO A 10 8.41 6.22 5.76
C PRO A 10 7.28 6.35 4.72
N MET A 11 7.54 5.95 3.47
CA MET A 11 6.53 5.92 2.41
C MET A 11 5.43 4.88 2.69
N MET A 12 5.79 3.65 3.08
CA MET A 12 4.79 2.61 3.37
C MET A 12 3.96 2.96 4.61
N GLN A 13 4.52 3.66 5.60
CA GLN A 13 3.75 4.15 6.74
C GLN A 13 2.62 5.08 6.29
N GLN A 14 2.94 6.05 5.41
CA GLN A 14 1.95 6.96 4.85
C GLN A 14 0.89 6.22 4.01
N TYR A 15 1.31 5.25 3.20
CA TYR A 15 0.38 4.42 2.43
C TYR A 15 -0.62 3.72 3.34
N PHE A 16 -0.15 3.06 4.40
CA PHE A 16 -1.03 2.36 5.34
C PHE A 16 -1.91 3.30 6.17
N GLU A 17 -1.42 4.49 6.54
CA GLU A 17 -2.23 5.49 7.23
C GLU A 17 -3.43 5.94 6.37
N VAL A 18 -3.18 6.26 5.10
CA VAL A 18 -4.25 6.61 4.15
C VAL A 18 -5.19 5.43 3.92
N LYS A 19 -4.63 4.23 3.71
CA LYS A 19 -5.41 3.01 3.45
C LYS A 19 -6.33 2.62 4.62
N ARG A 20 -5.90 2.82 5.87
CA ARG A 20 -6.74 2.55 7.06
C ARG A 20 -7.99 3.43 7.13
N GLY A 21 -7.96 4.61 6.54
CA GLY A 21 -9.11 5.51 6.45
C GLY A 21 -10.10 5.13 5.34
N LEU A 22 -9.73 4.19 4.46
CA LEU A 22 -10.53 3.79 3.31
C LEU A 22 -11.31 2.49 3.62
N PRO A 23 -12.49 2.31 2.99
CA PRO A 23 -13.21 1.03 3.04
C PRO A 23 -12.33 -0.11 2.50
N LYS A 24 -12.54 -1.33 3.02
CA LYS A 24 -11.75 -2.51 2.66
C LYS A 24 -11.78 -2.85 1.17
N ASP A 25 -12.86 -2.50 0.48
CA ASP A 25 -13.07 -2.82 -0.94
C ASP A 25 -12.65 -1.68 -1.88
N THR A 26 -11.89 -0.69 -1.39
CA THR A 26 -11.40 0.43 -2.20
C THR A 26 -9.94 0.22 -2.56
N ILE A 27 -9.59 0.33 -3.85
CA ILE A 27 -8.20 0.31 -4.32
C ILE A 27 -7.58 1.70 -4.13
N LEU A 28 -6.44 1.77 -3.46
CA LEU A 28 -5.68 3.01 -3.27
C LEU A 28 -4.64 3.16 -4.38
N LEU A 29 -4.85 4.13 -5.26
CA LEU A 29 -3.86 4.56 -6.25
C LEU A 29 -2.91 5.57 -5.60
N PHE A 30 -1.72 5.14 -5.23
CA PHE A 30 -0.71 6.00 -4.62
C PHE A 30 0.15 6.65 -5.70
N ARG A 31 0.15 7.98 -5.76
CA ARG A 31 0.95 8.70 -6.76
C ARG A 31 2.42 8.61 -6.41
N LEU A 32 3.21 7.98 -7.27
CA LEU A 32 4.65 7.85 -7.14
C LEU A 32 5.31 8.41 -8.42
N GLY A 33 5.60 9.72 -8.37
CA GLY A 33 6.08 10.47 -9.52
C GLY A 33 5.01 10.68 -10.60
N ASP A 34 5.29 10.18 -11.79
CA ASP A 34 4.42 10.25 -12.97
C ASP A 34 3.41 9.10 -13.06
N PHE A 35 3.54 8.09 -12.20
CA PHE A 35 2.69 6.90 -12.18
C PHE A 35 1.84 6.83 -10.91
N TYR A 36 0.77 6.05 -11.00
CA TYR A 36 -0.02 5.61 -9.85
C TYR A 36 0.30 4.15 -9.57
N GLU A 37 0.86 3.89 -8.40
CA GLU A 37 1.20 2.55 -7.94
C GLU A 37 0.21 2.07 -6.89
N MET A 38 -0.04 0.76 -6.91
CA MET A 38 -0.85 0.06 -5.93
C MET A 38 0.05 -0.94 -5.23
N PHE A 39 -0.14 -1.15 -3.94
CA PHE A 39 0.71 -2.04 -3.15
C PHE A 39 -0.10 -3.16 -2.50
N HIS A 40 0.55 -4.31 -2.26
CA HIS A 40 -0.05 -5.48 -1.61
C HIS A 40 -1.30 -6.02 -2.32
N ASP A 41 -2.39 -6.22 -1.58
CA ASP A 41 -3.63 -6.82 -2.07
C ASP A 41 -4.31 -5.97 -3.14
N ASP A 42 -4.10 -4.65 -3.11
CA ASP A 42 -4.63 -3.74 -4.12
C ASP A 42 -4.00 -4.01 -5.49
N ALA A 43 -2.69 -4.27 -5.53
CA ALA A 43 -1.99 -4.63 -6.77
C ALA A 43 -2.46 -5.98 -7.32
N ALA A 44 -2.61 -6.98 -6.43
CA ALA A 44 -3.07 -8.31 -6.83
C ALA A 44 -4.53 -8.30 -7.31
N THR A 45 -5.37 -7.45 -6.70
CA THR A 45 -6.76 -7.28 -7.12
C THR A 45 -6.84 -6.55 -8.46
N ALA A 46 -6.10 -5.44 -8.61
CA ALA A 46 -6.08 -4.67 -9.85
C ALA A 46 -5.45 -5.43 -11.03
N SER A 47 -4.47 -6.30 -10.78
CA SER A 47 -3.84 -7.11 -11.84
C SER A 47 -4.75 -8.21 -12.39
N LYS A 48 -5.83 -8.56 -11.68
CA LYS A 48 -6.82 -9.57 -12.10
C LYS A 48 -8.04 -8.98 -12.80
N LEU A 49 -8.21 -7.65 -12.72
CA LEU A 49 -9.22 -6.91 -13.47
C LEU A 49 -8.83 -6.83 -14.94
#